data_AF-A0A5B7YHY5-F1
#
_entry.id   AF-A0A5B7YHY5-F1
#
_cell.length_a   1.000
_cell.length_b   1.000
_cell.length_c   1.000
_cell.angle_alpha   90.00
_cell.angle_beta   90.00
_cell.angle_gamma   90.00
#
_symmetry.space_group_name_H-M   'P 1'
#
loop_
_entity.id
_entity.type
_entity.pdbx_description
1 polymer ?
#
loop_
_entity_poly.entity_id
_entity_poly.type
_entity_poly.pdbx_seq_one_letter_code
_entity_poly.pdbx_strand_id
1 'polypeptide(L)'
;MAITVQYVVTHKEVEKLVTTDKKAADQYDKMLDTADNLAGFMAAMGVKMEEAHMEELSIMLAKNKEKVNKLLKGTSLDSVLEDSSAEVVKLKAGNEN
;
A
#
# COMPACT_ATOMS: atom_id res chain seq x y z
N MET A 1 21.02 11.70 29.42
CA MET A 1 21.31 11.13 28.09
C MET A 1 20.08 10.36 27.65
N ALA A 2 19.55 10.62 26.45
CA ALA A 2 18.37 9.95 25.91
C ALA A 2 18.78 9.05 24.74
N ILE A 3 18.23 7.84 24.68
CA ILE A 3 18.45 6.85 23.62
C ILE A 3 17.09 6.57 22.97
N THR A 4 17.04 6.58 21.63
CA THR A 4 15.83 6.29 20.85
C THR A 4 16.13 5.19 19.84
N VAL A 5 15.27 4.19 19.77
CA VAL A 5 15.35 3.11 18.78
C VAL A 5 14.45 3.46 17.61
N GLN A 6 14.98 3.36 16.39
CA GLN A 6 14.24 3.57 15.15
C GLN A 6 14.43 2.36 14.23
N TYR A 7 13.37 2.05 13.51
CA TYR A 7 13.30 1.05 12.47
C TYR A 7 13.20 1.79 11.13
N VAL A 8 14.16 1.53 10.25
CA VAL A 8 14.22 2.12 8.91
C VAL A 8 13.90 1.01 7.91
N VAL A 9 12.84 1.20 7.13
CA VAL A 9 12.46 0.29 6.04
C VAL A 9 12.93 0.89 4.73
N THR A 10 13.78 0.14 4.03
CA THR A 10 14.34 0.51 2.73
C THR A 10 13.77 -0.38 1.64
N HIS A 11 13.56 0.18 0.45
CA HIS A 11 13.13 -0.55 -0.73
C HIS A 11 13.95 -0.06 -1.92
N LYS A 12 14.59 -0.98 -2.63
CA LYS A 12 15.54 -0.67 -3.71
C LYS A 12 16.55 0.41 -3.32
N GLU A 13 17.15 0.28 -2.14
CA GLU A 13 18.15 1.21 -1.59
C GLU A 13 17.63 2.63 -1.25
N VAL A 14 16.32 2.87 -1.35
CA VAL A 14 15.67 4.13 -0.94
C VAL A 14 14.94 3.94 0.39
N GLU A 15 15.15 4.85 1.34
CA GLU A 15 14.41 4.89 2.60
C GLU A 15 12.93 5.25 2.35
N LYS A 16 12.02 4.34 2.67
CA LYS A 16 10.57 4.53 2.44
C LYS A 16 9.80 4.82 3.73
N LEU A 17 10.26 4.30 4.87
CA LEU A 17 9.62 4.51 6.18
C LEU A 17 10.65 4.52 7.30
N VAL A 18 10.55 5.50 8.20
CA VAL A 18 11.25 5.51 9.49
C VAL A 18 10.21 5.57 10.60
N THR A 19 10.25 4.61 11.53
CA THR A 19 9.30 4.52 12.64
C THR A 19 10.00 4.05 13.92
N THR A 20 9.44 4.37 15.09
CA THR A 20 9.88 3.81 16.37
C THR A 20 9.13 2.53 16.74
N ASP A 21 8.11 2.14 15.94
CA ASP A 21 7.28 0.96 16.16
C ASP A 21 7.73 -0.20 15.26
N LYS A 22 8.21 -1.28 15.88
CA LYS A 22 8.67 -2.48 15.18
C LYS A 22 7.57 -3.12 14.33
N LYS A 23 6.35 -3.22 14.87
CA LYS A 23 5.23 -3.88 14.20
C LYS A 23 4.82 -3.10 12.94
N ALA A 24 4.82 -1.78 13.02
CA ALA A 24 4.56 -0.94 11.86
C ALA A 24 5.63 -1.12 10.76
N ALA A 25 6.90 -1.24 11.16
CA ALA A 25 7.99 -1.53 10.22
C ALA A 25 7.83 -2.91 9.56
N ASP A 26 7.60 -3.97 10.33
CA ASP A 26 7.36 -5.35 9.84
C ASP A 26 6.15 -5.40 8.86
N GLN A 27 5.07 -4.66 9.16
CA GLN A 27 3.90 -4.60 8.28
C GLN A 27 4.20 -3.88 6.96
N TYR A 28 4.98 -2.80 7.01
CA TYR A 28 5.36 -2.04 5.82
C TYR A 28 6.34 -2.83 4.94
N ASP A 29 7.31 -3.52 5.54
CA ASP A 29 8.23 -4.43 4.86
C ASP A 29 7.46 -5.53 4.09
N LYS A 30 6.52 -6.19 4.76
CA LYS A 30 5.66 -7.21 4.14
C LYS A 30 4.79 -6.68 3.00
N MET A 31 4.36 -5.42 3.09
CA MET A 31 3.62 -4.75 2.03
C MET A 31 4.52 -4.50 0.82
N LEU A 32 5.76 -4.06 1.01
CA LEU A 32 6.74 -3.86 -0.06
C LEU A 32 7.09 -5.18 -0.76
N ASP A 33 7.31 -6.26 -0.02
CA ASP A 33 7.54 -7.59 -0.59
C ASP A 33 6.34 -8.05 -1.47
N THR A 34 5.11 -7.77 -1.02
CA THR A 34 3.92 -8.05 -1.84
C THR A 34 3.89 -7.19 -3.10
N ALA A 35 4.31 -5.92 -3.02
CA ALA A 35 4.38 -5.02 -4.17
C ALA A 35 5.43 -5.48 -5.19
N ASP A 36 6.62 -5.91 -4.76
CA ASP A 36 7.64 -6.47 -5.67
C ASP A 36 7.13 -7.71 -6.41
N ASN A 37 6.49 -8.62 -5.69
CA ASN A 37 5.90 -9.82 -6.29
C ASN A 37 4.81 -9.48 -7.32
N LEU A 38 3.97 -8.46 -7.04
CA LEU A 38 2.97 -7.97 -8.00
C LEU A 38 3.62 -7.32 -9.23
N ALA A 39 4.64 -6.49 -9.04
CA ALA A 39 5.37 -5.86 -10.13
C ALA A 39 6.01 -6.92 -11.04
N GLY A 40 6.69 -7.91 -10.45
CA GLY A 40 7.27 -9.03 -11.18
C GLY A 40 6.22 -9.86 -11.94
N PHE A 41 5.05 -10.08 -11.34
CA PHE A 41 3.94 -10.75 -12.01
C PHE A 41 3.41 -9.94 -13.21
N MET A 42 3.25 -8.63 -13.05
CA MET A 42 2.83 -7.73 -14.15
C MET A 42 3.85 -7.69 -15.28
N ALA A 43 5.15 -7.63 -14.95
CA ALA A 43 6.22 -7.73 -15.93
C ALA A 43 6.19 -9.07 -16.68
N ALA A 44 5.97 -10.19 -15.97
CA ALA A 44 5.85 -11.52 -16.57
C ALA A 44 4.62 -11.68 -17.48
N MET A 45 3.52 -10.96 -17.20
CA MET A 45 2.35 -10.89 -18.08
C MET A 45 2.59 -10.03 -19.35
N GLY A 46 3.77 -9.41 -19.49
CA GLY A 46 4.10 -8.58 -20.65
C GLY A 46 3.57 -7.15 -20.53
N VAL A 47 3.20 -6.69 -19.34
CA VAL A 47 2.81 -5.30 -19.09
C VAL A 47 4.03 -4.41 -19.30
N LYS A 48 4.05 -3.66 -20.42
CA LYS A 48 5.09 -2.67 -20.71
C LYS A 48 4.69 -1.30 -20.15
N MET A 49 5.28 -0.94 -19.03
CA MET A 49 5.16 0.37 -18.40
C MET A 49 6.52 0.79 -17.84
N GLU A 50 6.67 2.07 -17.56
CA GLU A 50 7.88 2.58 -16.90
C GLU A 50 8.03 1.95 -15.50
N GLU A 51 9.26 1.67 -15.08
CA GLU A 51 9.53 1.01 -13.80
C GLU A 51 8.93 1.78 -12.61
N ALA A 52 9.00 3.11 -12.64
CA ALA A 52 8.40 3.97 -11.61
C ALA A 52 6.87 3.79 -11.52
N HIS A 53 6.19 3.73 -12.68
CA HIS A 53 4.74 3.50 -12.72
C HIS A 53 4.36 2.08 -12.29
N MET A 54 5.20 1.08 -12.62
CA MET A 54 4.99 -0.31 -12.19
C MET A 54 5.12 -0.44 -10.68
N GLU A 55 6.15 0.19 -10.11
CA GLU A 55 6.38 0.20 -8.66
C GLU A 55 5.23 0.90 -7.93
N GLU A 56 4.84 2.09 -8.37
CA GLU A 56 3.74 2.84 -7.75
C GLU A 56 2.41 2.07 -7.81
N LEU A 57 2.07 1.51 -8.97
CA LEU A 57 0.86 0.71 -9.13
C LEU A 57 0.87 -0.53 -8.24
N SER A 58 2.02 -1.22 -8.17
CA SER A 58 2.14 -2.44 -7.37
C SER A 58 2.09 -2.16 -5.88
N ILE A 59 2.67 -1.05 -5.42
CA ILE A 59 2.54 -0.56 -4.03
C ILE A 59 1.09 -0.21 -3.73
N MET A 60 0.39 0.50 -4.62
CA MET A 60 -1.03 0.82 -4.45
C MET A 60 -1.90 -0.44 -4.32
N LEU A 61 -1.65 -1.45 -5.15
CA LEU A 61 -2.35 -2.73 -5.10
C LEU A 61 -2.04 -3.49 -3.79
N ALA A 62 -0.78 -3.51 -3.36
CA ALA A 62 -0.37 -4.15 -2.11
C ALA A 62 -1.00 -3.48 -0.88
N LYS A 63 -1.08 -2.14 -0.85
CA LYS A 63 -1.77 -1.37 0.21
C LYS A 63 -3.26 -1.71 0.30
N ASN A 64 -3.88 -2.02 -0.83
CA ASN A 64 -5.30 -2.34 -0.93
C ASN A 64 -5.56 -3.85 -1.08
N LYS A 65 -4.63 -4.71 -0.62
CA LYS A 65 -4.66 -6.17 -0.83
C LYS A 65 -6.03 -6.80 -0.54
N GLU A 66 -6.70 -6.41 0.54
CA GLU A 66 -8.02 -6.94 0.88
C GLU A 66 -9.10 -6.58 -0.15
N LYS A 67 -9.11 -5.32 -0.60
CA LYS A 67 -10.03 -4.81 -1.63
C LYS A 67 -9.77 -5.49 -2.97
N VAL A 68 -8.50 -5.57 -3.37
CA VAL A 68 -8.09 -6.27 -4.60
C VAL A 68 -8.52 -7.73 -4.54
N ASN A 69 -8.35 -8.42 -3.40
CA ASN A 69 -8.77 -9.80 -3.24
C ASN A 69 -10.30 -9.97 -3.32
N LYS A 70 -11.09 -9.04 -2.76
CA LYS A 70 -12.56 -9.02 -2.93
C LYS A 70 -12.93 -8.88 -4.42
N LEU A 71 -12.31 -7.93 -5.13
CA LEU A 71 -12.53 -7.74 -6.57
C LEU A 71 -12.18 -8.99 -7.38
N LEU A 72 -11.04 -9.63 -7.10
CA LEU A 72 -10.61 -10.88 -7.77
C LEU A 72 -11.55 -12.06 -7.49
N LYS A 73 -12.27 -12.06 -6.36
CA LYS A 73 -13.29 -13.06 -6.02
C LYS A 73 -14.65 -12.80 -6.68
N GLY A 74 -14.78 -11.74 -7.48
CA GLY A 74 -16.02 -11.39 -8.18
C GLY A 74 -16.96 -10.47 -7.40
N THR A 75 -16.50 -9.85 -6.31
CA THR A 75 -17.25 -8.76 -5.66
C THR A 75 -17.29 -7.54 -6.58
N SER A 76 -18.46 -6.89 -6.68
CA SER A 76 -18.62 -5.68 -7.49
C SER A 76 -17.80 -4.51 -6.94
N LEU A 77 -17.39 -3.60 -7.83
CA LEU A 77 -16.67 -2.39 -7.45
C LEU A 77 -17.45 -1.56 -6.43
N ASP A 78 -18.75 -1.42 -6.63
CA ASP A 78 -19.66 -0.69 -5.73
C ASP A 78 -19.59 -1.23 -4.30
N SER A 79 -19.63 -2.56 -4.13
CA SER A 79 -19.57 -3.20 -2.81
C SER A 79 -18.21 -3.00 -2.11
N VAL A 80 -17.11 -2.96 -2.86
CA VAL A 80 -15.76 -2.73 -2.31
C VAL A 80 -15.55 -1.26 -1.91
N LEU A 81 -16.18 -0.33 -2.65
CA LEU A 81 -16.16 1.10 -2.35
C LEU A 81 -17.09 1.44 -1.16
N GLU A 82 -18.24 0.79 -1.03
CA GLU A 82 -19.15 0.95 0.11
C GLU A 82 -18.51 0.50 1.44
N ASP A 83 -17.78 -0.62 1.44
CA ASP A 83 -16.95 -1.08 2.57
C ASP A 83 -15.88 -0.02 2.96
N SER A 84 -15.43 0.77 2.00
CA SER A 84 -14.41 1.82 2.20
C SER A 84 -15.01 3.15 2.69
N SER A 85 -16.29 3.42 2.41
CA SER A 85 -16.99 4.63 2.88
C SER A 85 -17.25 4.63 4.39
N ALA A 86 -17.06 3.51 5.08
CA ALA A 86 -17.11 3.48 6.55
C ALA A 86 -15.89 4.16 7.22
N GLU A 87 -14.74 4.29 6.54
CA GLU A 87 -13.50 4.83 7.14
C GLU A 87 -13.07 6.22 6.59
N VAL A 88 -13.66 6.70 5.48
CA VAL A 88 -13.37 8.07 4.96
C VAL A 88 -14.41 9.14 5.32
N VAL A 89 -15.51 8.82 6.00
CA VAL A 89 -16.60 9.80 6.29
C VAL A 89 -16.46 10.53 7.65
N LYS A 90 -15.29 10.47 8.33
CA LYS A 90 -15.11 11.23 9.60
C LYS A 90 -13.92 12.18 9.66
N LEU A 91 -13.32 12.57 8.54
CA LEU A 91 -12.32 13.65 8.53
C LEU A 91 -12.73 14.78 7.57
N LYS A 92 -13.55 15.67 8.14
CA LYS A 92 -13.73 17.08 7.82
C LYS A 92 -14.10 17.44 6.37
N ALA A 93 -15.40 17.46 6.10
CA ALA A 93 -16.00 18.59 5.38
C ALA A 93 -16.42 19.66 6.40
N GLY A 94 -15.44 20.26 7.08
CA GLY A 94 -15.63 21.53 7.75
C GLY A 94 -15.18 22.61 6.78
N ASN A 95 -16.10 23.09 5.95
CA ASN A 95 -16.05 24.43 5.38
C ASN A 95 -17.47 24.81 4.90
N GLU A 96 -18.31 25.18 5.86
CA GLU A 96 -19.45 26.05 5.58
C GLU A 96 -18.94 27.50 5.57
N ASN A 97 -19.17 28.15 4.43
CA ASN A 97 -19.12 29.59 4.13
C ASN A 97 -17.83 30.38 4.40
#